data_AF-D7DAU7-F1
#
_entry.id   AF-D7DAU7-F1
#
_cell.length_a   1.000
_cell.length_b   1.000
_cell.length_c   1.000
_cell.angle_alpha   90.00
_cell.angle_beta   90.00
_cell.angle_gamma   90.00
#
_symmetry.space_group_name_H-M   'P 1'
#
loop_
_entity.id
_entity.type
_entity.pdbx_description
1 polymer ?
#
loop_
_entity_poly.entity_id
_entity_poly.type
_entity_poly.pdbx_seq_one_letter_code
_entity_poly.pdbx_strand_id
1 'polypeptide(L)'
;MYDVFLRLIREEIGSDKITLIHPAKIQEYESFIKNNIGDLAYMSKDSKKLFNKVLENIVYDAELLVRLRLAKKSLGSDHPGEAIDKFILDKINSIVDFAKLYISKFLLGIGDKLIVKCKKECYVENRKYMPGDIVYMNAEEALIHYIEGNIELFINPYLEQILHQ
;
A
#
# COMPACT_ATOMS: atom_id res chain seq x y z
N MET A 1 14.24 14.16 -18.34
CA MET A 1 12.84 13.74 -18.15
C MET A 1 12.72 12.22 -18.04
N TYR A 2 13.51 11.44 -18.79
CA TYR A 2 13.63 9.99 -18.63
C TYR A 2 14.02 9.51 -17.23
N ASP A 3 14.87 10.28 -16.54
CA ASP A 3 15.45 9.86 -15.27
C ASP A 3 14.63 10.32 -14.04
N VAL A 4 13.35 10.65 -14.20
CA VAL A 4 12.53 11.13 -13.06
C VAL A 4 12.51 10.08 -11.95
N PHE A 5 12.21 8.83 -12.28
CA PHE A 5 12.18 7.75 -11.29
C PHE A 5 13.58 7.40 -10.79
N LEU A 6 14.60 7.36 -11.65
CA LEU A 6 16.00 7.18 -11.21
C LEU A 6 16.45 8.22 -10.19
N ARG A 7 16.09 9.50 -10.40
CA ARG A 7 16.38 10.57 -9.45
C ARG A 7 15.63 10.34 -8.14
N LEU A 8 14.34 10.01 -8.20
CA LEU A 8 13.55 9.71 -7.00
C LEU A 8 14.09 8.51 -6.24
N ILE A 9 14.56 7.46 -6.93
CA ILE A 9 15.23 6.31 -6.30
C ILE A 9 16.49 6.75 -5.56
N ARG A 10 17.33 7.60 -6.16
CA ARG A 10 18.55 8.09 -5.50
C ARG A 10 18.23 8.94 -4.27
N GLU A 11 17.25 9.83 -4.38
CA GLU A 11 16.74 10.62 -3.25
C GLU A 11 16.22 9.69 -2.14
N GLU A 12 15.47 8.64 -2.50
CA GLU A 12 14.92 7.67 -1.57
C GLU A 12 16.04 6.87 -0.88
N ILE A 13 16.98 6.29 -1.61
CA ILE A 13 18.09 5.51 -1.02
C ILE A 13 18.94 6.38 -0.07
N GLY A 14 19.19 7.63 -0.43
CA GLY A 14 20.03 8.54 0.36
C GLY A 14 19.37 9.11 1.62
N SER A 15 18.10 8.81 1.87
CA SER A 15 17.32 9.35 2.99
C SER A 15 16.91 8.25 3.97
N ASP A 16 17.05 8.48 5.27
CA ASP A 16 16.54 7.57 6.30
C ASP A 16 15.00 7.57 6.38
N LYS A 17 14.38 8.67 5.94
CA LYS A 17 12.93 8.85 5.89
C LYS A 17 12.38 8.62 4.48
N ILE A 18 11.08 8.40 4.40
CA ILE A 18 10.39 8.34 3.10
C ILE A 18 10.37 9.74 2.49
N THR A 19 10.84 9.88 1.25
CA THR A 19 10.97 11.21 0.62
C THR A 19 9.62 11.75 0.15
N LEU A 20 9.48 13.09 0.04
CA LEU A 20 8.28 13.72 -0.50
C LEU A 20 8.30 13.64 -2.04
N ILE A 21 7.34 12.90 -2.59
CA ILE A 21 7.05 12.94 -4.03
C ILE A 21 5.84 13.85 -4.23
N HIS A 22 6.11 15.10 -4.63
CA HIS A 22 5.06 16.08 -4.90
C HIS A 22 4.27 15.68 -6.15
N PRO A 23 2.92 15.76 -6.16
CA PRO A 23 2.09 15.36 -7.30
C PRO A 23 2.49 15.99 -8.64
N ALA A 24 2.95 17.25 -8.61
CA ALA A 24 3.45 17.96 -9.78
C ALA A 24 4.57 17.21 -10.53
N LYS A 25 5.50 16.53 -9.82
CA LYS A 25 6.58 15.74 -10.45
C LYS A 25 6.01 14.58 -11.29
N ILE A 26 4.88 14.01 -10.89
CA ILE A 26 4.22 12.92 -11.60
C ILE A 26 3.38 13.45 -12.77
N GLN A 27 2.77 14.63 -12.64
CA GLN A 27 2.03 15.28 -13.73
C GLN A 27 2.92 15.63 -14.93
N GLU A 28 4.17 16.02 -14.70
CA GLU A 28 5.16 16.23 -15.76
C GLU A 28 5.43 14.94 -16.54
N TYR A 29 5.59 13.83 -15.83
CA TYR A 29 5.76 12.51 -16.42
C TYR A 29 4.50 12.06 -17.19
N GLU A 30 3.31 12.27 -16.62
CA GLU A 30 2.05 11.94 -17.29
C GLU A 30 1.88 12.71 -18.61
N SER A 31 2.22 14.01 -18.60
CA SER A 31 2.18 14.85 -19.79
C SER A 31 3.15 14.38 -20.86
N PHE A 32 4.36 13.98 -20.46
CA PHE A 32 5.35 13.37 -21.35
C PHE A 32 4.81 12.12 -22.02
N ILE A 33 4.22 11.21 -21.25
CA ILE A 33 3.64 9.97 -21.78
C ILE A 33 2.51 10.26 -22.75
N LYS A 34 1.56 11.14 -22.40
CA LYS A 34 0.43 11.50 -23.26
C LYS A 34 0.88 12.06 -24.62
N ASN A 35 1.87 12.95 -24.62
CA ASN A 35 2.39 13.54 -25.85
C ASN A 35 3.04 12.48 -26.75
N ASN A 36 3.91 11.64 -26.18
CA ASN A 36 4.58 10.59 -26.97
C ASN A 36 3.61 9.53 -27.48
N ILE A 37 2.53 9.22 -26.73
CA ILE A 37 1.47 8.33 -27.20
C ILE A 37 0.75 8.92 -28.40
N GLY A 38 0.46 10.22 -28.39
CA GLY A 38 -0.15 10.92 -29.54
C GLY A 38 0.70 10.81 -30.81
N ASP A 39 2.02 10.85 -30.66
CA ASP A 39 2.96 10.80 -31.77
C ASP A 39 3.27 9.38 -32.27
N LEU A 40 2.84 8.33 -31.56
CA LEU A 40 3.11 6.93 -31.92
C LEU A 40 2.69 6.59 -33.35
N ALA A 41 1.60 7.16 -33.85
CA ALA A 41 1.13 6.91 -35.21
C ALA A 41 2.15 7.33 -36.28
N TYR A 42 2.93 8.38 -35.99
CA TYR A 42 3.88 9.01 -36.90
C TYR A 42 5.33 8.52 -36.70
N MET A 43 5.59 7.73 -35.66
CA MET A 43 6.91 7.20 -35.35
C MET A 43 7.33 6.04 -36.27
N SER A 44 8.61 6.02 -36.64
CA SER A 44 9.24 4.88 -37.33
C SER A 44 9.24 3.61 -36.45
N LYS A 45 9.38 2.43 -37.07
CA LYS A 45 9.45 1.15 -36.32
C LYS A 45 10.57 1.12 -35.28
N ASP A 46 11.74 1.67 -35.59
CA ASP A 46 12.86 1.71 -34.66
C ASP A 46 12.62 2.69 -33.51
N SER A 47 11.98 3.84 -33.79
CA SER A 47 11.58 4.80 -32.75
C SER A 47 10.56 4.19 -31.80
N LYS A 48 9.59 3.42 -32.32
CA LYS A 48 8.62 2.67 -31.51
C LYS A 48 9.31 1.63 -30.62
N LYS A 49 10.28 0.88 -31.14
CA LYS A 49 11.06 -0.07 -30.32
C LYS A 49 11.82 0.63 -29.20
N LEU A 50 12.46 1.76 -29.52
CA LEU A 50 13.18 2.55 -28.52
C LEU A 50 12.22 3.09 -27.45
N PHE A 51 11.07 3.62 -27.86
CA PHE A 51 10.04 4.12 -26.96
C PHE A 51 9.44 3.00 -26.09
N ASN A 52 9.27 1.78 -26.60
CA ASN A 52 8.82 0.66 -25.76
C ASN A 52 9.87 0.32 -24.68
N LYS A 53 11.15 0.24 -25.04
CA LYS A 53 12.23 -0.03 -24.07
C LYS A 53 12.32 1.03 -22.98
N VAL A 54 12.06 2.26 -23.37
CA VAL A 54 11.89 3.43 -22.50
C VAL A 54 10.81 3.22 -21.45
N LEU A 55 9.63 2.72 -21.86
CA LEU A 55 8.49 2.51 -20.97
C LEU A 55 8.77 1.34 -20.03
N GLU A 56 9.38 0.28 -20.54
CA GLU A 56 9.84 -0.86 -19.74
C GLU A 56 10.78 -0.42 -18.62
N ASN A 57 11.80 0.39 -18.94
CA ASN A 57 12.73 0.92 -17.95
C ASN A 57 12.01 1.78 -16.89
N ILE A 58 11.08 2.64 -17.33
CA ILE A 58 10.31 3.48 -16.41
C ILE A 58 9.47 2.64 -15.45
N VAL A 59 8.80 1.60 -15.95
CA VAL A 59 7.99 0.69 -15.09
C VAL A 59 8.90 0.00 -14.07
N TYR A 60 10.07 -0.47 -14.50
CA TYR A 60 11.05 -1.09 -13.62
C TYR A 60 11.55 -0.13 -12.53
N ASP A 61 11.90 1.11 -12.89
CA ASP A 61 12.35 2.12 -11.94
C ASP A 61 11.24 2.52 -10.96
N ALA A 62 10.01 2.67 -11.45
CA ALA A 62 8.85 2.94 -10.60
C ALA A 62 8.61 1.79 -9.60
N GLU A 63 8.72 0.53 -10.05
CA GLU A 63 8.62 -0.65 -9.20
C GLU A 63 9.68 -0.64 -8.09
N LEU A 64 10.94 -0.38 -8.43
CA LEU A 64 12.03 -0.29 -7.46
C LEU A 64 11.77 0.81 -6.42
N LEU A 65 11.32 1.98 -6.86
CA LEU A 65 10.95 3.09 -5.96
C LEU A 65 9.84 2.67 -4.99
N VAL A 66 8.78 2.04 -5.48
CA VAL A 66 7.67 1.54 -4.64
C VAL A 66 8.19 0.54 -3.62
N ARG A 67 8.99 -0.45 -4.05
CA ARG A 67 9.56 -1.46 -3.13
C ARG A 67 10.38 -0.81 -2.01
N LEU A 68 11.22 0.17 -2.32
CA LEU A 68 12.02 0.89 -1.32
C LEU A 68 11.13 1.63 -0.31
N ARG A 69 10.10 2.33 -0.80
CA ARG A 69 9.18 3.11 0.05
C ARG A 69 8.35 2.20 0.96
N LEU A 70 7.84 1.10 0.42
CA LEU A 70 7.12 0.08 1.20
C LEU A 70 8.02 -0.55 2.26
N ALA A 71 9.27 -0.91 1.91
CA ALA A 71 10.22 -1.47 2.85
C ALA A 71 10.50 -0.51 4.01
N LYS A 72 10.78 0.76 3.72
CA LYS A 72 10.96 1.79 4.76
C LYS A 72 9.74 1.95 5.65
N LYS A 73 8.55 2.00 5.06
CA LYS A 73 7.31 2.14 5.85
C LYS A 73 7.13 0.96 6.79
N SER A 74 7.36 -0.26 6.30
CA SER A 74 7.31 -1.49 7.11
C SER A 74 8.37 -1.53 8.21
N LEU A 75 9.50 -0.84 8.02
CA LEU A 75 10.55 -0.66 9.04
C LEU A 75 10.26 0.50 10.02
N GLY A 76 9.10 1.16 9.91
CA GLY A 76 8.67 2.21 10.82
C GLY A 76 9.08 3.63 10.41
N SER A 77 9.58 3.85 9.20
CA SER A 77 9.87 5.20 8.71
C SER A 77 8.58 6.00 8.51
N ASP A 78 8.58 7.24 9.00
CA ASP A 78 7.53 8.22 8.70
C ASP A 78 7.55 8.63 7.22
N HIS A 79 6.37 9.01 6.72
CA HIS A 79 6.23 9.65 5.41
C HIS A 79 5.57 11.03 5.51
N PRO A 80 5.83 11.92 4.55
CA PRO A 80 5.16 13.21 4.46
C PRO A 80 3.64 13.06 4.28
N GLY A 81 2.89 13.99 4.87
CA GLY A 81 1.43 14.04 4.76
C GLY A 81 0.88 14.39 3.36
N GLU A 82 1.73 14.92 2.49
CA GLU A 82 1.41 15.37 1.12
C GLU A 82 2.01 14.44 0.04
N ALA A 83 2.57 13.30 0.45
CA ALA A 83 3.09 12.32 -0.51
C ALA A 83 1.97 11.77 -1.39
N ILE A 84 2.23 11.67 -2.70
CA ILE A 84 1.24 11.17 -3.68
C ILE A 84 0.70 9.77 -3.34
N ASP A 85 1.53 8.93 -2.72
CA ASP A 85 1.26 7.56 -2.36
C ASP A 85 0.89 7.38 -0.88
N LYS A 86 0.60 8.48 -0.17
CA LYS A 86 0.23 8.46 1.25
C LYS A 86 -0.85 7.43 1.57
N PHE A 87 -1.89 7.33 0.74
CA PHE A 87 -3.00 6.39 0.96
C PHE A 87 -2.55 4.92 0.98
N ILE A 88 -1.47 4.59 0.26
CA ILE A 88 -0.86 3.25 0.26
C ILE A 88 -0.04 3.10 1.54
N LEU A 89 0.84 4.08 1.82
CA LEU A 89 1.76 4.04 2.95
C LEU A 89 1.00 3.97 4.29
N ASP A 90 -0.09 4.73 4.45
CA ASP A 90 -0.95 4.72 5.63
C ASP A 90 -1.49 3.32 5.94
N LYS A 91 -1.77 2.51 4.91
CA LYS A 91 -2.32 1.15 5.03
C LYS A 91 -1.27 0.11 5.41
N ILE A 92 0.01 0.34 5.12
CA ILE A 92 1.09 -0.64 5.38
C ILE A 92 1.21 -0.96 6.86
N ASN A 93 1.07 0.03 7.74
CA ASN A 93 1.12 -0.20 9.18
C ASN A 93 0.00 -1.14 9.64
N SER A 94 -1.23 -0.97 9.12
CA SER A 94 -2.34 -1.87 9.41
C SER A 94 -2.09 -3.29 8.91
N ILE A 95 -1.43 -3.46 7.76
CA ILE A 95 -1.04 -4.79 7.25
C ILE A 95 -0.02 -5.44 8.19
N VAL A 96 1.02 -4.70 8.57
CA VAL A 96 2.07 -5.19 9.48
C VAL A 96 1.48 -5.56 10.84
N ASP A 97 0.60 -4.71 11.40
CA ASP A 97 -0.05 -4.96 12.68
C ASP A 97 -0.99 -6.18 12.63
N PHE A 98 -1.80 -6.31 11.59
CA PHE A 98 -2.64 -7.49 11.40
C PHE A 98 -1.79 -8.76 11.28
N ALA A 99 -0.76 -8.73 10.42
CA ALA A 99 0.11 -9.88 10.18
C ALA A 99 0.85 -10.30 11.47
N LYS A 100 1.35 -9.32 12.24
CA LYS A 100 1.96 -9.53 13.56
C LYS A 100 1.01 -10.30 14.48
N LEU A 101 -0.21 -9.80 14.66
CA LEU A 101 -1.20 -10.43 15.55
C LEU A 101 -1.68 -11.80 15.04
N TYR A 102 -1.80 -11.95 13.73
CA TYR A 102 -2.25 -13.20 13.11
C TYR A 102 -1.20 -14.31 13.22
N ILE A 103 0.07 -14.00 12.91
CA ILE A 103 1.18 -14.97 12.98
C ILE A 103 1.47 -15.34 14.43
N SER A 104 1.43 -14.37 15.36
CA SER A 104 1.65 -14.63 16.79
C SER A 104 0.49 -15.40 17.45
N LYS A 105 -0.63 -15.63 16.73
CA LYS A 105 -1.87 -16.22 17.25
C LYS A 105 -2.48 -15.43 18.40
N PHE A 106 -2.30 -14.10 18.38
CA PHE A 106 -2.89 -13.20 19.38
C PHE A 106 -4.34 -12.86 19.06
N LEU A 107 -4.78 -13.07 17.82
CA LEU A 107 -6.17 -12.87 17.42
C LEU A 107 -7.08 -13.96 17.97
N LEU A 108 -8.22 -13.55 18.51
CA LEU A 108 -9.24 -14.45 19.02
C LEU A 108 -10.07 -15.01 17.85
N GLY A 109 -10.31 -16.33 17.86
CA GLY A 109 -10.98 -17.02 16.76
C GLY A 109 -11.51 -18.39 17.17
N ILE A 110 -12.39 -18.94 16.33
CA ILE A 110 -12.92 -20.30 16.46
C ILE A 110 -12.64 -21.02 15.13
N GLY A 111 -11.80 -22.05 15.19
CA GLY A 111 -11.36 -22.76 13.98
C GLY A 111 -10.50 -21.87 13.09
N ASP A 112 -10.94 -21.68 11.83
CA ASP A 112 -10.31 -20.83 10.82
C ASP A 112 -10.89 -19.40 10.77
N LYS A 113 -11.91 -19.12 11.57
CA LYS A 113 -12.57 -17.80 11.63
C LYS A 113 -12.07 -16.96 12.81
N LEU A 114 -11.83 -15.69 12.56
CA LEU A 114 -11.48 -14.66 13.54
C LEU A 114 -12.74 -13.99 14.06
N ILE A 115 -12.75 -13.65 15.35
CA ILE A 115 -13.80 -12.83 15.95
C ILE A 115 -13.39 -11.37 15.82
N VAL A 116 -14.27 -10.57 15.22
CA VAL A 116 -14.03 -9.14 15.01
C VAL A 116 -15.27 -8.34 15.36
N LYS A 117 -15.09 -7.04 15.64
CA LYS A 117 -16.17 -6.10 15.91
C LYS A 117 -16.27 -5.09 14.78
N CYS A 118 -17.45 -4.90 14.21
CA CYS A 118 -17.61 -3.88 13.18
C CYS A 118 -17.64 -2.47 13.81
N LYS A 119 -16.76 -1.58 13.35
CA LYS A 119 -16.71 -0.15 13.72
C LYS A 119 -17.59 0.70 12.81
N LYS A 120 -17.75 0.25 11.57
CA LYS A 120 -18.61 0.84 10.54
C LYS A 120 -19.51 -0.26 9.98
N GLU A 121 -20.44 0.13 9.12
CA GLU A 121 -21.16 -0.83 8.31
C GLU A 121 -20.18 -1.69 7.50
N CYS A 122 -20.30 -3.02 7.64
CA CYS A 122 -19.42 -4.00 7.03
C CYS A 122 -20.28 -5.10 6.37
N TYR A 123 -19.80 -5.68 5.27
CA TYR A 123 -20.50 -6.77 4.57
C TYR A 123 -19.68 -8.04 4.68
N VAL A 124 -20.25 -9.08 5.28
CA VAL A 124 -19.59 -10.39 5.45
C VAL A 124 -20.44 -11.44 4.79
N GLU A 125 -19.88 -12.22 3.86
CA GLU A 125 -20.62 -13.27 3.14
C GLU A 125 -21.97 -12.75 2.56
N ASN A 126 -21.98 -11.55 1.98
CA ASN A 126 -23.18 -10.82 1.48
C ASN A 126 -24.23 -10.41 2.52
N ARG A 127 -23.92 -10.48 3.82
CA ARG A 127 -24.77 -9.97 4.90
C ARG A 127 -24.22 -8.65 5.42
N LYS A 128 -25.11 -7.68 5.59
CA LYS A 128 -24.80 -6.37 6.17
C LYS A 128 -24.84 -6.45 7.69
N TYR A 129 -23.79 -5.93 8.34
CA TYR A 129 -23.70 -5.78 9.78
C TYR A 129 -23.48 -4.32 10.15
N MET A 130 -23.97 -3.95 11.33
CA MET A 130 -23.99 -2.59 11.83
C MET A 130 -22.80 -2.31 12.75
N PRO A 131 -22.46 -1.03 12.99
CA PRO A 131 -21.47 -0.67 14.00
C PRO A 131 -21.83 -1.27 15.37
N GLY A 132 -20.87 -1.96 15.99
CA GLY A 132 -21.02 -2.64 17.27
C GLY A 132 -21.22 -4.15 17.16
N ASP A 133 -21.64 -4.66 16.00
CA ASP A 133 -21.87 -6.10 15.81
C ASP A 133 -20.56 -6.89 15.90
N ILE A 134 -20.66 -8.08 16.50
CA ILE A 134 -19.56 -9.05 16.58
C ILE A 134 -19.80 -10.13 15.53
N VAL A 135 -18.80 -10.37 14.71
CA VAL A 135 -18.90 -11.24 13.54
C VAL A 135 -17.69 -12.15 13.42
N TYR A 136 -17.88 -13.28 12.76
CA TYR A 136 -16.85 -14.24 12.45
C TYR A 136 -16.45 -14.09 10.98
N MET A 137 -15.19 -13.75 10.73
CA MET A 137 -14.65 -13.58 9.38
C MET A 137 -13.47 -14.53 9.17
N ASN A 138 -13.22 -14.96 7.94
CA ASN A 138 -11.94 -15.59 7.64
C ASN A 138 -10.80 -14.53 7.70
N ALA A 139 -9.55 -15.00 7.72
CA ALA A 139 -8.40 -14.09 7.85
C ALA A 139 -8.25 -13.10 6.69
N GLU A 140 -8.61 -13.52 5.47
CA GLU A 140 -8.52 -12.70 4.26
C GLU A 140 -9.50 -11.52 4.30
N GLU A 141 -10.77 -11.80 4.57
CA GLU A 141 -11.85 -10.80 4.69
C GLU A 141 -11.61 -9.86 5.88
N ALA A 142 -11.16 -10.41 7.01
CA ALA A 142 -10.79 -9.61 8.18
C ALA A 142 -9.64 -8.64 7.87
N LEU A 143 -8.61 -9.08 7.13
CA LEU A 143 -7.50 -8.21 6.75
C LEU A 143 -8.00 -7.03 5.90
N ILE A 144 -8.83 -7.29 4.88
CA ILE A 144 -9.39 -6.25 4.01
C ILE A 144 -10.15 -5.21 4.83
N HIS A 145 -11.11 -5.66 5.65
CA HIS A 145 -11.90 -4.74 6.47
C HIS A 145 -11.07 -4.02 7.55
N TYR A 146 -10.00 -4.64 8.05
CA TYR A 146 -9.10 -4.01 9.01
C TYR A 146 -8.31 -2.88 8.36
N ILE A 147 -7.75 -3.10 7.16
CA ILE A 147 -7.03 -2.09 6.37
C ILE A 147 -7.96 -0.92 5.99
N GLU A 148 -9.26 -1.16 5.82
CA GLU A 148 -10.27 -0.13 5.55
C GLU A 148 -10.74 0.62 6.81
N GLY A 149 -10.35 0.14 8.00
CA GLY A 149 -10.82 0.67 9.28
C GLY A 149 -12.31 0.40 9.55
N ASN A 150 -12.86 -0.64 8.92
CA ASN A 150 -14.25 -1.05 9.09
C ASN A 150 -14.45 -1.93 10.32
N ILE A 151 -13.40 -2.60 10.80
CA ILE A 151 -13.46 -3.51 11.94
C ILE A 151 -12.39 -3.21 13.00
N GLU A 152 -12.60 -3.78 14.18
CA GLU A 152 -11.66 -3.91 15.28
C GLU A 152 -11.41 -5.39 15.55
N LEU A 153 -10.15 -5.75 15.78
CA LEU A 153 -9.74 -7.13 16.05
C LEU A 153 -9.84 -7.40 17.55
N PHE A 154 -10.38 -8.56 17.93
CA PHE A 154 -10.27 -9.01 19.32
C PHE A 154 -8.93 -9.70 19.55
N ILE A 155 -8.19 -9.21 20.53
CA ILE A 155 -6.94 -9.79 20.99
C ILE A 155 -7.25 -10.72 22.17
N ASN A 156 -6.52 -11.84 22.27
CA ASN A 156 -6.61 -12.74 23.41
C ASN A 156 -6.23 -11.98 24.70
N PRO A 157 -7.13 -11.87 25.70
CA PRO A 157 -6.90 -11.09 26.91
C PRO A 157 -5.67 -11.53 27.72
N TYR A 158 -5.29 -12.81 27.63
CA TYR A 158 -4.11 -13.32 28.31
C TYR A 158 -2.80 -12.85 27.66
N LEU A 159 -2.83 -12.55 26.36
CA LEU A 159 -1.67 -12.12 25.57
C LEU A 159 -1.60 -10.59 25.44
N GLU A 160 -2.72 -9.91 25.66
CA GLU A 160 -2.82 -8.44 25.68
C GLU A 160 -1.83 -7.81 26.67
N GLN A 161 -1.55 -8.48 27.79
CA GLN A 161 -0.57 -8.05 28.79
C GLN A 161 0.88 -7.93 28.25
N ILE A 162 1.21 -8.66 27.17
CA ILE A 162 2.54 -8.67 26.54
C ILE A 162 2.66 -7.53 25.51
N LEU A 163 1.55 -7.06 24.95
CA LEU A 163 1.56 -5.99 23.93
C LEU A 163 1.75 -4.58 24.51
N HIS A 164 1.54 -4.41 25.82
CA HIS A 164 1.62 -3.13 26.53
C HIS A 164 2.87 -2.98 27.42
N GLN A 165 3.84 -3.88 27.26
CA GLN A 165 5.19 -3.76 27.84
C GLN A 165 6.13 -3.10 26.84
#